data_AF-A0A9W6VMU5-F1
#
_entry.id   AF-A0A9W6VMU5-F1
#
_cell.length_a   1.000
_cell.length_b   1.000
_cell.length_c   1.000
_cell.angle_alpha   90.00
_cell.angle_beta   90.00
_cell.angle_gamma   90.00
#
_symmetry.space_group_name_H-M   'P 1'
#
loop_
_entity.id
_entity.type
_entity.pdbx_description
1 polymer ?
#
loop_
_entity_poly.entity_id
_entity_poly.type
_entity_poly.pdbx_seq_one_letter_code
_entity_poly.pdbx_strand_id
1 'polypeptide(L)'
;MSSDHDETELPLDAAFERLHADAAAGDPRAAGELGRLLCLLPQDGSLTAWSWLAPEWPAEPWLRAALASRPDDIDSAALLAGLLTQRFETGLQVHDGDSDTALQDEATALYSRILGRDPDNATAKAGLAAIQDLLEPAGTTPVSGYGFYCATWSAHSGSAGWVSLLVATDPREFRWAFDRQLRCGLDGDDDPAVFFADTEPAITVYRSGEPTRLIRLERHLGRSAERPVEWSEFTLPSLTGDLLPVGHPAQVRLGHGSERLAFYGSSVYNDY
;
A
#
# COMPACT_ATOMS: atom_id res chain seq x y z
N MET A 1 -18.56 -30.00 19.09
CA MET A 1 -17.09 -29.93 19.18
C MET A 1 -16.59 -29.74 17.77
N SER A 2 -16.55 -28.47 17.33
CA SER A 2 -16.01 -28.10 16.03
C SER A 2 -14.50 -28.03 16.23
N SER A 3 -13.77 -28.97 15.65
CA SER A 3 -12.32 -28.95 15.57
C SER A 3 -11.94 -27.84 14.59
N ASP A 4 -11.71 -26.64 15.12
CA ASP A 4 -11.06 -25.55 14.40
C ASP A 4 -9.78 -26.11 13.77
N HIS A 5 -9.73 -26.01 12.45
CA HIS A 5 -8.55 -26.29 11.65
C HIS A 5 -7.47 -25.30 12.06
N ASP A 6 -6.52 -25.80 12.83
CA ASP A 6 -5.20 -25.23 12.99
C ASP A 6 -4.48 -25.38 11.64
N GLU A 7 -4.82 -24.51 10.69
CA GLU A 7 -4.09 -24.37 9.44
C GLU A 7 -2.67 -23.91 9.79
N THR A 8 -1.74 -24.85 9.74
CA THR A 8 -0.28 -24.66 9.74
C THR A 8 0.22 -23.95 8.46
N GLU A 9 -0.48 -22.93 7.97
CA GLU A 9 -0.06 -21.56 8.27
C GLU A 9 1.43 -21.29 8.48
N LEU A 10 2.34 -21.38 7.51
CA LEU A 10 3.68 -20.82 7.74
C LEU A 10 3.51 -19.33 8.07
N PRO A 11 4.10 -18.81 9.18
CA PRO A 11 4.05 -17.39 9.48
C PRO A 11 4.47 -16.58 8.25
N LEU A 12 3.75 -15.52 7.91
CA LEU A 12 4.04 -14.70 6.73
C LEU A 12 5.51 -14.24 6.69
N ASP A 13 6.15 -14.06 7.85
CA ASP A 13 7.59 -13.80 7.94
C ASP A 13 8.45 -14.92 7.34
N ALA A 14 8.19 -16.19 7.65
CA ALA A 14 8.93 -17.32 7.08
C ALA A 14 8.69 -17.48 5.57
N ALA A 15 7.48 -17.17 5.11
CA ALA A 15 7.17 -17.13 3.68
C ALA A 15 7.91 -15.99 2.98
N PHE A 16 7.95 -14.81 3.60
CA PHE A 16 8.67 -13.64 3.11
C PHE A 16 10.18 -13.90 2.98
N GLU A 17 10.82 -14.48 4.00
CA GLU A 17 12.25 -14.83 3.95
C GLU A 17 12.57 -15.83 2.82
N ARG A 18 11.69 -16.82 2.61
CA ARG A 18 11.85 -17.77 1.50
C ARG A 18 11.70 -17.08 0.15
N LEU A 19 10.67 -16.24 -0.02
CA LEU A 19 10.48 -15.45 -1.23
C LEU A 19 11.70 -14.58 -1.53
N HIS A 20 12.28 -13.97 -0.50
CA HIS A 20 13.51 -13.21 -0.63
C HIS A 20 14.69 -14.05 -1.12
N ALA A 21 14.91 -15.23 -0.52
CA ALA A 21 15.97 -16.13 -0.94
C ALA A 21 15.79 -16.62 -2.39
N ASP A 22 14.57 -17.02 -2.76
CA ASP A 22 14.25 -17.52 -4.11
C ASP A 22 14.36 -16.40 -5.17
N ALA A 23 13.89 -15.19 -4.85
CA ALA A 23 14.03 -14.02 -5.72
C ALA A 23 15.51 -13.65 -5.91
N ALA A 24 16.30 -13.67 -4.84
CA ALA A 24 17.75 -13.43 -4.91
C ALA A 24 18.49 -14.49 -5.72
N ALA A 25 17.96 -15.72 -5.78
CA ALA A 25 18.45 -16.79 -6.65
C ALA A 25 18.00 -16.63 -8.13
N GLY A 26 17.21 -15.59 -8.44
CA GLY A 26 16.76 -15.26 -9.79
C GLY A 26 15.42 -15.87 -10.20
N ASP A 27 14.61 -16.40 -9.26
CA ASP A 27 13.26 -16.85 -9.58
C ASP A 27 12.34 -15.63 -9.87
N PRO A 28 11.83 -15.49 -11.11
CA PRO A 28 11.04 -14.33 -11.49
C PRO A 28 9.62 -14.32 -10.92
N ARG A 29 9.10 -15.46 -10.47
CA ARG A 29 7.82 -15.54 -9.75
C ARG A 29 8.01 -15.09 -8.30
N ALA A 30 9.06 -15.58 -7.65
CA ALA A 30 9.41 -15.13 -6.31
C ALA A 30 9.71 -13.64 -6.27
N ALA A 31 10.40 -13.10 -7.29
CA ALA A 31 10.66 -11.66 -7.40
C ALA A 31 9.36 -10.84 -7.54
N GLY A 32 8.40 -11.30 -8.37
CA GLY A 32 7.12 -10.61 -8.52
C GLY A 32 6.31 -10.61 -7.23
N GLU A 33 6.25 -11.75 -6.55
CA GLU A 33 5.52 -11.91 -5.29
C GLU A 33 6.17 -11.16 -4.13
N LEU A 34 7.50 -11.19 -4.04
CA LEU A 34 8.25 -10.39 -3.08
C LEU A 34 8.03 -8.89 -3.34
N GLY A 35 8.08 -8.45 -4.58
CA GLY A 35 7.78 -7.07 -4.98
C GLY A 35 6.37 -6.66 -4.53
N ARG A 36 5.36 -7.52 -4.74
CA ARG A 36 3.98 -7.29 -4.29
C ARG A 36 3.89 -7.13 -2.76
N LEU A 37 4.52 -8.00 -1.99
CA LEU A 37 4.52 -7.89 -0.51
C LEU A 37 5.28 -6.65 -0.04
N LEU A 38 6.38 -6.30 -0.70
CA LEU A 38 7.16 -5.10 -0.38
C LEU A 38 6.40 -3.80 -0.69
N CYS A 39 5.45 -3.80 -1.65
CA CYS A 39 4.55 -2.66 -1.85
C CYS A 39 3.73 -2.35 -0.60
N LEU A 40 3.43 -3.34 0.26
CA LEU A 40 2.68 -3.14 1.51
C LEU A 40 3.53 -2.55 2.64
N LEU A 41 4.85 -2.54 2.52
CA LEU A 41 5.77 -2.11 3.57
C LEU A 41 6.17 -0.63 3.40
N PRO A 42 6.65 0.03 4.47
CA PRO A 42 7.13 1.41 4.35
C PRO A 42 8.39 1.47 3.47
N GLN A 43 8.61 2.62 2.85
CA GLN A 43 9.54 2.81 1.71
C GLN A 43 11.03 2.60 2.02
N ASP A 44 11.47 2.54 3.27
CA ASP A 44 12.89 2.38 3.61
C ASP A 44 13.13 1.43 4.80
N GLY A 45 12.08 0.81 5.34
CA GLY A 45 12.16 0.01 6.56
C GLY A 45 12.48 0.80 7.84
N SER A 46 12.61 2.15 7.79
CA SER A 46 12.82 3.03 8.94
C SER A 46 11.92 4.27 8.85
N LEU A 47 10.93 4.44 9.72
CA LEU A 47 10.07 5.63 9.66
C LEU A 47 10.74 6.88 10.26
N THR A 48 12.06 7.05 10.08
CA THR A 48 12.64 8.36 10.36
C THR A 48 12.02 9.37 9.39
N ALA A 49 11.55 10.51 9.89
CA ALA A 49 10.70 11.49 9.18
C ALA A 49 11.29 12.08 7.88
N TRP A 50 12.47 11.62 7.45
CA TRP A 50 13.21 12.04 6.27
C TRP A 50 13.40 10.91 5.24
N SER A 51 12.84 9.72 5.50
CA SER A 51 13.12 8.53 4.69
C SER A 51 12.20 8.31 3.50
N TRP A 52 11.09 9.03 3.40
CA TRP A 52 10.30 9.12 2.16
C TRP A 52 11.05 9.86 1.03
N LEU A 53 12.22 10.46 1.34
CA LEU A 53 13.22 10.94 0.37
C LEU A 53 14.22 9.85 -0.04
N ALA A 54 14.09 8.61 0.46
CA ALA A 54 14.97 7.53 0.05
C ALA A 54 14.84 7.32 -1.47
N PRO A 55 15.96 7.23 -2.19
CA PRO A 55 15.96 7.21 -3.65
C PRO A 55 15.34 5.93 -4.24
N GLU A 56 15.18 4.87 -3.43
CA GLU A 56 14.82 3.53 -3.90
C GLU A 56 13.66 2.96 -3.09
N TRP A 57 12.55 2.65 -3.77
CA TRP A 57 11.44 1.92 -3.17
C TRP A 57 11.75 0.42 -3.18
N PRO A 58 11.60 -0.30 -2.06
CA PRO A 58 12.13 -1.66 -1.90
C PRO A 58 11.50 -2.67 -2.85
N ALA A 59 10.24 -2.46 -3.25
CA ALA A 59 9.54 -3.32 -4.19
C ALA A 59 10.06 -3.20 -5.63
N GLU A 60 10.56 -2.02 -6.03
CA GLU A 60 10.84 -1.71 -7.43
C GLU A 60 11.90 -2.61 -8.07
N PRO A 61 13.08 -2.87 -7.45
CA PRO A 61 14.09 -3.74 -8.03
C PRO A 61 13.54 -5.15 -8.34
N TRP A 62 12.68 -5.67 -7.47
CA TRP A 62 12.11 -7.01 -7.60
C TRP A 62 11.03 -7.08 -8.68
N LEU A 63 10.15 -6.07 -8.76
CA LEU A 63 9.16 -5.97 -9.84
C LEU A 63 9.85 -5.80 -11.21
N ARG A 64 10.91 -4.99 -11.28
CA ARG A 64 11.72 -4.87 -12.50
C ARG A 64 12.41 -6.19 -12.86
N ALA A 65 12.98 -6.91 -11.91
CA ALA A 65 13.58 -8.23 -12.15
C ALA A 65 12.56 -9.26 -12.65
N ALA A 66 11.35 -9.26 -12.08
CA ALA A 66 10.24 -10.08 -12.53
C ALA A 66 9.87 -9.79 -13.98
N LEU A 67 9.73 -8.50 -14.35
CA LEU A 67 9.38 -8.07 -15.71
C LEU A 67 10.51 -8.26 -16.73
N ALA A 68 11.77 -8.16 -16.32
CA ALA A 68 12.89 -8.46 -17.20
C ALA A 68 12.87 -9.93 -17.66
N SER A 69 12.49 -10.84 -16.76
CA SER A 69 12.39 -12.27 -17.04
C SER A 69 11.05 -12.70 -17.62
N ARG A 70 9.96 -12.02 -17.23
CA ARG A 70 8.58 -12.28 -17.65
C ARG A 70 7.92 -10.96 -18.08
N PRO A 71 8.23 -10.44 -19.27
CA PRO A 71 7.73 -9.13 -19.72
C PRO A 71 6.19 -9.09 -19.89
N ASP A 72 5.55 -10.25 -19.86
CA ASP A 72 4.11 -10.43 -20.03
C ASP A 72 3.34 -10.57 -18.72
N ASP A 73 4.03 -10.47 -17.57
CA ASP A 73 3.41 -10.48 -16.24
C ASP A 73 2.63 -9.18 -16.00
N ILE A 74 1.30 -9.27 -16.15
CA ILE A 74 0.37 -8.12 -16.02
C ILE A 74 0.36 -7.58 -14.59
N ASP A 75 0.38 -8.45 -13.58
CA ASP A 75 0.28 -8.06 -12.18
C ASP A 75 1.54 -7.30 -11.74
N SER A 76 2.72 -7.81 -12.11
CA SER A 76 4.00 -7.13 -11.85
C SER A 76 4.09 -5.79 -12.59
N ALA A 77 3.58 -5.72 -13.83
CA ALA A 77 3.53 -4.48 -14.61
C ALA A 77 2.58 -3.45 -13.99
N ALA A 78 1.39 -3.87 -13.54
CA ALA A 78 0.42 -3.01 -12.88
C ALA A 78 0.92 -2.50 -11.53
N LEU A 79 1.53 -3.36 -10.71
CA LEU A 79 2.15 -2.98 -9.45
C LEU A 79 3.28 -1.98 -9.64
N LEU A 80 4.18 -2.23 -10.60
CA LEU A 80 5.27 -1.30 -10.89
C LEU A 80 4.72 0.05 -11.40
N ALA A 81 3.72 0.04 -12.27
CA ALA A 81 3.11 1.27 -12.76
C ALA A 81 2.43 2.07 -11.64
N GLY A 82 1.71 1.40 -10.73
CA GLY A 82 1.12 2.01 -9.54
C GLY A 82 2.17 2.63 -8.61
N LEU A 83 3.26 1.89 -8.33
CA LEU A 83 4.39 2.37 -7.54
C LEU A 83 5.04 3.62 -8.16
N LEU A 84 5.32 3.59 -9.46
CA LEU A 84 5.91 4.74 -10.18
C LEU A 84 4.95 5.95 -10.19
N THR A 85 3.64 5.71 -10.28
CA THR A 85 2.61 6.78 -10.18
C THR A 85 2.62 7.42 -8.79
N GLN A 86 2.71 6.64 -7.72
CA GLN A 86 2.80 7.16 -6.34
C GLN A 86 4.09 7.98 -6.13
N ARG A 87 5.21 7.51 -6.67
CA ARG A 87 6.49 8.25 -6.61
C ARG A 87 6.40 9.59 -7.33
N PHE A 88 5.79 9.60 -8.50
CA PHE A 88 5.55 10.81 -9.27
C PHE A 88 4.66 11.81 -8.49
N GLU A 89 3.56 11.33 -7.90
CA GLU A 89 2.68 12.15 -7.06
C GLU A 89 3.43 12.74 -5.85
N THR A 90 4.25 11.91 -5.18
CA THR A 90 5.05 12.37 -4.04
C THR A 90 6.04 13.45 -4.46
N GLY A 91 6.69 13.29 -5.62
CA GLY A 91 7.57 14.31 -6.20
C GLY A 91 6.85 15.64 -6.45
N LEU A 92 5.62 15.60 -6.99
CA LEU A 92 4.79 16.81 -7.19
C LEU A 92 4.49 17.53 -5.88
N GLN A 93 4.25 16.79 -4.79
CA GLN A 93 3.91 17.38 -3.48
C GLN A 93 5.12 18.02 -2.78
N VAL A 94 6.33 17.58 -3.08
CA VAL A 94 7.53 17.90 -2.29
C VAL A 94 8.41 18.95 -2.97
N HIS A 95 8.51 18.94 -4.29
CA HIS A 95 9.54 19.68 -5.01
C HIS A 95 9.03 20.93 -5.76
N ASP A 96 8.02 21.64 -5.22
CA ASP A 96 7.43 22.83 -5.86
C ASP A 96 7.07 22.60 -7.34
N GLY A 97 6.69 21.37 -7.71
CA GLY A 97 6.31 20.98 -9.07
C GLY A 97 7.45 20.47 -9.98
N ASP A 98 8.70 20.35 -9.50
CA ASP A 98 9.75 19.63 -10.23
C ASP A 98 9.54 18.12 -10.06
N SER A 99 8.79 17.53 -11.00
CA SER A 99 8.48 16.11 -11.00
C SER A 99 9.35 15.36 -12.00
N ASP A 100 9.75 14.15 -11.62
CA ASP A 100 10.46 13.25 -12.53
C ASP A 100 9.48 12.68 -13.56
N THR A 101 9.33 13.40 -14.67
CA THR A 101 8.47 13.01 -15.79
C THR A 101 8.86 11.66 -16.40
N ALA A 102 10.09 11.16 -16.16
CA ALA A 102 10.47 9.82 -16.59
C ALA A 102 9.68 8.73 -15.85
N LEU A 103 9.35 8.93 -14.56
CA LEU A 103 8.50 8.01 -13.79
C LEU A 103 7.08 7.95 -14.36
N GLN A 104 6.53 9.12 -14.70
CA GLN A 104 5.21 9.24 -15.34
C GLN A 104 5.18 8.55 -16.71
N ASP A 105 6.19 8.81 -17.56
CA ASP A 105 6.31 8.21 -18.88
C ASP A 105 6.43 6.69 -18.80
N GLU A 106 7.22 6.18 -17.85
CA GLU A 106 7.36 4.74 -17.62
C GLU A 106 6.06 4.10 -17.12
N ALA A 107 5.39 4.70 -16.13
CA ALA A 107 4.10 4.22 -15.63
C ALA A 107 3.04 4.17 -16.75
N THR A 108 2.98 5.23 -17.57
CA THR A 108 2.08 5.32 -18.73
C THR A 108 2.37 4.24 -19.76
N ALA A 109 3.66 3.98 -20.04
CA ALA A 109 4.08 2.94 -20.97
C ALA A 109 3.70 1.53 -20.47
N LEU A 110 3.85 1.26 -19.16
CA LEU A 110 3.46 -0.01 -18.55
C LEU A 110 1.95 -0.26 -18.65
N TYR A 111 1.11 0.71 -18.27
CA TYR A 111 -0.35 0.57 -18.42
C TYR A 111 -0.77 0.45 -19.88
N SER A 112 -0.19 1.24 -20.78
CA SER A 112 -0.47 1.15 -22.23
C SER A 112 -0.11 -0.22 -22.80
N ARG A 113 0.99 -0.82 -22.33
CA ARG A 113 1.39 -2.18 -22.70
C ARG A 113 0.37 -3.22 -22.24
N ILE A 114 -0.18 -3.09 -21.03
CA ILE A 114 -1.26 -3.97 -20.55
C ILE A 114 -2.48 -3.84 -21.47
N LEU A 115 -2.89 -2.61 -21.81
CA LEU A 115 -4.02 -2.38 -22.72
C LEU A 115 -3.79 -2.87 -24.14
N GLY A 116 -2.55 -2.88 -24.61
CA GLY A 116 -2.19 -3.48 -25.90
C GLY A 116 -2.47 -4.98 -25.98
N ARG A 117 -2.54 -5.67 -24.82
CA ARG A 117 -2.85 -7.11 -24.72
C ARG A 117 -4.29 -7.37 -24.35
N ASP A 118 -4.80 -6.59 -23.41
CA ASP A 118 -6.15 -6.65 -22.90
C ASP A 118 -6.75 -5.22 -22.93
N PRO A 119 -7.38 -4.83 -24.05
CA PRO A 119 -7.99 -3.50 -24.18
C PRO A 119 -9.09 -3.22 -23.16
N ASP A 120 -9.60 -4.24 -22.48
CA ASP A 120 -10.65 -4.13 -21.47
C ASP A 120 -10.13 -4.21 -20.03
N ASN A 121 -8.81 -4.22 -19.86
CA ASN A 121 -8.19 -4.27 -18.54
C ASN A 121 -8.57 -3.04 -17.69
N ALA A 122 -9.41 -3.25 -16.67
CA ALA A 122 -9.92 -2.18 -15.82
C ALA A 122 -8.81 -1.47 -15.03
N THR A 123 -7.80 -2.20 -14.57
CA THR A 123 -6.66 -1.65 -13.83
C THR A 123 -5.83 -0.69 -14.66
N ALA A 124 -5.47 -1.08 -15.89
CA ALA A 124 -4.70 -0.19 -16.74
C ALA A 124 -5.48 1.04 -17.19
N LYS A 125 -6.79 0.92 -17.45
CA LYS A 125 -7.66 2.08 -17.71
C LYS A 125 -7.70 3.04 -16.52
N ALA A 126 -7.93 2.52 -15.32
CA ALA A 126 -8.00 3.31 -14.10
C ALA A 126 -6.66 3.96 -13.76
N GLY A 127 -5.54 3.25 -13.93
CA GLY A 127 -4.19 3.75 -13.72
C GLY A 127 -3.83 4.92 -14.64
N LEU A 128 -4.18 4.83 -15.93
CA LEU A 128 -3.99 5.96 -16.86
C LEU A 128 -4.86 7.16 -16.51
N ALA A 129 -6.12 6.94 -16.10
CA ALA A 129 -7.00 8.01 -15.65
C ALA A 129 -6.45 8.70 -14.39
N ALA A 130 -5.90 7.94 -13.45
CA ALA A 130 -5.24 8.44 -12.26
C ALA A 130 -4.03 9.34 -12.60
N ILE A 131 -3.13 8.89 -13.49
CA ILE A 131 -2.00 9.71 -13.95
C ILE A 131 -2.48 11.01 -14.59
N GLN A 132 -3.56 10.96 -15.37
CA GLN A 132 -4.14 12.16 -15.99
C GLN A 132 -4.73 13.13 -14.97
N ASP A 133 -5.47 12.64 -13.96
CA ASP A 133 -6.07 13.49 -12.91
C ASP A 133 -5.01 14.14 -12.01
N LEU A 134 -3.81 13.53 -11.86
CA LEU A 134 -2.67 14.16 -11.18
C LEU A 134 -2.13 15.39 -11.92
N LEU A 135 -2.15 15.37 -13.26
CA LEU A 135 -1.65 16.47 -14.10
C LEU A 135 -2.71 17.55 -14.30
N GLU A 136 -3.95 17.14 -14.50
CA GLU A 136 -5.10 17.99 -14.78
C GLU A 136 -6.26 17.57 -13.87
N PRO A 137 -6.30 18.07 -12.61
CA PRO A 137 -7.32 17.69 -11.65
C PRO A 137 -8.71 18.07 -12.16
N ALA A 138 -9.41 17.10 -12.73
CA ALA A 138 -10.76 17.25 -13.24
C ALA A 138 -11.79 16.70 -12.25
N GLY A 139 -11.32 16.03 -11.19
CA GLY A 139 -12.19 15.37 -10.21
C GLY A 139 -12.91 14.17 -10.81
N THR A 140 -12.28 13.51 -11.80
CA THR A 140 -12.90 12.44 -12.58
C THR A 140 -12.36 11.05 -12.24
N THR A 141 -11.51 10.94 -11.22
CA THR A 141 -11.01 9.64 -10.76
C THR A 141 -12.19 8.69 -10.48
N PRO A 142 -12.26 7.54 -11.16
CA PRO A 142 -13.36 6.60 -10.97
C PRO A 142 -13.34 6.04 -9.55
N VAL A 143 -14.49 6.07 -8.88
CA VAL A 143 -14.69 5.32 -7.62
C VAL A 143 -14.45 3.84 -7.93
N SER A 144 -13.55 3.19 -7.19
CA SER A 144 -13.18 1.81 -7.46
C SER A 144 -14.36 0.90 -7.10
N GLY A 145 -14.86 0.07 -8.01
CA GLY A 145 -15.99 -0.83 -7.74
C GLY A 145 -15.67 -2.01 -6.81
N TYR A 146 -14.58 -1.93 -6.05
CA TYR A 146 -13.93 -3.08 -5.41
C TYR A 146 -14.00 -3.02 -3.88
N GLY A 147 -13.82 -4.18 -3.25
CA GLY A 147 -13.63 -4.32 -1.81
C GLY A 147 -12.15 -4.33 -1.41
N PHE A 148 -11.81 -3.61 -0.34
CA PHE A 148 -10.46 -3.57 0.24
C PHE A 148 -10.49 -3.06 1.69
N TYR A 149 -9.40 -3.30 2.42
CA TYR A 149 -9.13 -2.67 3.72
C TYR A 149 -8.21 -1.47 3.51
N CYS A 150 -8.46 -0.39 4.25
CA CYS A 150 -7.57 0.77 4.30
C CYS A 150 -7.27 1.10 5.76
N ALA A 151 -6.01 0.98 6.17
CA ALA A 151 -5.54 1.55 7.42
C ALA A 151 -5.10 2.99 7.18
N THR A 152 -5.45 3.89 8.10
CA THR A 152 -5.07 5.29 8.09
C THR A 152 -4.50 5.67 9.43
N TRP A 153 -3.36 6.36 9.44
CA TRP A 153 -2.81 6.99 10.63
C TRP A 153 -2.06 8.25 10.20
N SER A 154 -2.15 9.29 11.01
CA SER A 154 -1.35 10.48 10.79
C SER A 154 -0.03 10.39 11.56
N ALA A 155 0.90 11.28 11.29
CA ALA A 155 1.91 11.67 12.26
C ALA A 155 2.36 13.10 11.98
N HIS A 156 2.97 13.72 12.99
CA HIS A 156 3.35 15.12 12.96
C HIS A 156 4.81 15.27 13.37
N SER A 157 5.53 16.15 12.68
CA SER A 157 6.86 16.62 13.07
C SER A 157 6.93 18.12 12.87
N GLY A 158 6.93 18.86 13.98
CA GLY A 158 6.88 20.32 13.96
C GLY A 158 5.59 20.83 13.30
N SER A 159 5.72 21.57 12.20
CA SER A 159 4.60 22.12 11.43
C SER A 159 4.16 21.25 10.25
N ALA A 160 4.81 20.10 10.03
CA ALA A 160 4.46 19.18 8.96
C ALA A 160 3.63 18.03 9.53
N GLY A 161 2.44 17.83 8.97
CA GLY A 161 1.63 16.63 9.17
C GLY A 161 1.71 15.72 7.95
N TRP A 162 1.61 14.43 8.15
CA TRP A 162 1.45 13.47 7.07
C TRP A 162 0.39 12.44 7.44
N VAL A 163 -0.31 11.94 6.43
CA VAL A 163 -1.22 10.81 6.52
C VAL A 163 -0.59 9.63 5.81
N SER A 164 -0.46 8.53 6.51
CA SER A 164 -0.06 7.25 5.92
C SER A 164 -1.28 6.36 5.72
N LEU A 165 -1.31 5.69 4.57
CA LEU A 165 -2.36 4.80 4.14
C LEU A 165 -1.76 3.42 3.85
N LEU A 166 -2.45 2.37 4.26
CA LEU A 166 -2.14 0.99 3.88
C LEU A 166 -3.38 0.37 3.25
N VAL A 167 -3.30 -0.02 1.98
CA VAL A 167 -4.40 -0.67 1.24
C VAL A 167 -4.03 -2.11 0.92
N ALA A 168 -4.87 -3.05 1.34
CA ALA A 168 -4.75 -4.46 0.99
C ALA A 168 -6.12 -5.17 0.94
N THR A 169 -6.18 -6.33 0.32
CA THR A 169 -7.39 -7.15 0.18
C THR A 169 -7.36 -8.42 1.02
N ASP A 170 -6.17 -8.98 1.25
CA ASP A 170 -5.99 -10.15 2.12
C ASP A 170 -5.86 -9.71 3.60
N PRO A 171 -6.67 -10.25 4.52
CA PRO A 171 -6.63 -9.85 5.93
C PRO A 171 -5.37 -10.33 6.67
N ARG A 172 -4.71 -11.41 6.23
CA ARG A 172 -3.45 -11.88 6.84
C ARG A 172 -2.31 -10.94 6.43
N GLU A 173 -2.22 -10.62 5.15
CA GLU A 173 -1.23 -9.66 4.62
C GLU A 173 -1.43 -8.26 5.21
N PHE A 174 -2.68 -7.80 5.32
CA PHE A 174 -3.01 -6.52 5.92
C PHE A 174 -2.50 -6.42 7.36
N ARG A 175 -2.79 -7.44 8.19
CA ARG A 175 -2.31 -7.48 9.59
C ARG A 175 -0.79 -7.49 9.67
N TRP A 176 -0.16 -8.33 8.86
CA TRP A 176 1.30 -8.44 8.81
C TRP A 176 1.97 -7.13 8.40
N ALA A 177 1.48 -6.48 7.34
CA ALA A 177 2.02 -5.22 6.86
C ALA A 177 1.78 -4.08 7.86
N PHE A 178 0.58 -4.01 8.44
CA PHE A 178 0.24 -3.00 9.43
C PHE A 178 1.12 -3.13 10.67
N ASP A 179 1.26 -4.34 11.25
CA ASP A 179 2.15 -4.56 12.40
C ASP A 179 3.59 -4.17 12.11
N ARG A 180 4.10 -4.47 10.90
CA ARG A 180 5.45 -4.07 10.48
C ARG A 180 5.58 -2.56 10.35
N GLN A 181 4.61 -1.88 9.75
CA GLN A 181 4.62 -0.41 9.63
C GLN A 181 4.62 0.26 11.00
N LEU A 182 3.79 -0.21 11.93
CA LEU A 182 3.78 0.33 13.29
C LEU A 182 5.12 0.08 13.99
N ARG A 183 5.72 -1.11 13.87
CA ARG A 183 7.04 -1.42 14.43
C ARG A 183 8.15 -0.52 13.89
N CYS A 184 8.16 -0.24 12.58
CA CYS A 184 9.14 0.64 11.96
C CYS A 184 9.05 2.09 12.45
N GLY A 185 7.92 2.50 13.04
CA GLY A 185 7.67 3.83 13.60
C GLY A 185 8.05 3.99 15.06
N LEU A 186 8.35 2.88 15.72
CA LEU A 186 8.73 2.85 17.12
C LEU A 186 10.24 2.68 17.21
N ASP A 187 10.95 3.77 17.47
CA ASP A 187 12.39 3.71 17.72
C ASP A 187 12.63 3.06 19.09
N GLY A 188 13.08 1.80 19.08
CA GLY A 188 13.90 1.12 20.11
C GLY A 188 13.35 0.91 21.53
N ASP A 189 12.51 1.82 22.05
CA ASP A 189 11.88 1.82 23.39
C ASP A 189 10.62 2.71 23.44
N ASP A 190 10.25 3.39 22.33
CA ASP A 190 9.10 4.28 22.31
C ASP A 190 7.78 3.54 22.53
N ASP A 191 6.96 4.06 23.44
CA ASP A 191 5.60 3.57 23.69
C ASP A 191 4.74 3.88 22.45
N PRO A 192 4.12 2.87 21.80
CA PRO A 192 3.19 3.10 20.70
C PRO A 192 2.12 4.13 21.05
N ALA A 193 1.65 4.17 22.30
CA ALA A 193 0.67 5.15 22.73
C ALA A 193 1.17 6.60 22.62
N VAL A 194 2.49 6.84 22.71
CA VAL A 194 3.09 8.17 22.53
C VAL A 194 3.18 8.54 21.06
N PHE A 195 3.59 7.59 20.20
CA PHE A 195 3.62 7.81 18.75
C PHE A 195 2.21 8.07 18.17
N PHE A 196 1.19 7.38 18.70
CA PHE A 196 -0.20 7.51 18.25
C PHE A 196 -1.05 8.48 19.07
N ALA A 197 -0.46 9.25 20.00
CA ALA A 197 -1.22 10.10 20.91
C ALA A 197 -2.17 11.09 20.17
N ASP A 198 -1.77 11.52 18.98
CA ASP A 198 -2.50 12.52 18.18
C ASP A 198 -3.02 11.99 16.83
N THR A 199 -2.96 10.68 16.56
CA THR A 199 -3.03 10.18 15.18
C THR A 199 -4.19 9.24 14.87
N GLU A 200 -5.13 9.09 15.82
CA GLU A 200 -6.39 8.32 15.74
C GLU A 200 -6.35 7.18 14.70
N PRO A 201 -5.47 6.17 14.84
CA PRO A 201 -5.30 5.14 13.83
C PRO A 201 -6.62 4.38 13.63
N ALA A 202 -6.98 4.16 12.37
CA ALA A 202 -8.25 3.54 12.03
C ALA A 202 -8.14 2.60 10.83
N ILE A 203 -9.00 1.59 10.80
CA ILE A 203 -9.19 0.71 9.64
C ILE A 203 -10.58 0.98 9.08
N THR A 204 -10.64 1.37 7.81
CA THR A 204 -11.87 1.49 7.04
C THR A 204 -12.02 0.30 6.10
N VAL A 205 -13.18 -0.34 6.14
CA VAL A 205 -13.53 -1.45 5.24
C VAL A 205 -14.34 -0.89 4.08
N TYR A 206 -13.79 -0.99 2.88
CA TYR A 206 -14.44 -0.57 1.65
C TYR A 206 -15.15 -1.76 0.99
N ARG A 207 -16.37 -1.54 0.50
CA ARG A 207 -17.12 -2.50 -0.33
C ARG A 207 -17.70 -1.77 -1.52
N SER A 208 -17.36 -2.24 -2.71
CA SER A 208 -17.72 -1.56 -3.95
C SER A 208 -17.32 -0.08 -3.96
N GLY A 209 -16.13 0.23 -3.42
CA GLY A 209 -15.60 1.59 -3.34
C GLY A 209 -16.13 2.45 -2.22
N GLU A 210 -17.13 1.99 -1.48
CA GLU A 210 -17.77 2.78 -0.43
C GLU A 210 -17.30 2.34 0.96
N PRO A 211 -17.02 3.29 1.89
CA PRO A 211 -16.66 2.96 3.26
C PRO A 211 -17.89 2.41 3.99
N THR A 212 -17.82 1.15 4.40
CA THR A 212 -18.95 0.44 5.05
C THR A 212 -18.77 0.24 6.55
N ARG A 213 -17.52 0.26 7.03
CA ARG A 213 -17.21 0.10 8.46
C ARG A 213 -15.93 0.82 8.82
N LEU A 214 -15.93 1.50 9.95
CA LEU A 214 -14.76 2.12 10.57
C LEU A 214 -14.44 1.38 11.88
N ILE A 215 -13.18 1.00 12.06
CA ILE A 215 -12.64 0.37 13.27
C ILE A 215 -11.56 1.32 13.81
N ARG A 216 -11.83 1.99 14.93
CA ARG A 216 -10.83 2.81 15.62
C ARG A 216 -9.89 1.91 16.41
N LEU A 217 -8.59 2.09 16.25
CA LEU A 217 -7.57 1.22 16.82
C LEU A 217 -7.04 1.68 18.17
N GLU A 218 -7.36 2.90 18.63
CA GLU A 218 -6.91 3.46 19.91
C GLU A 218 -7.01 2.49 21.10
N ARG A 219 -8.08 1.69 21.14
CA ARG A 219 -8.37 0.74 22.22
C ARG A 219 -7.73 -0.63 22.03
N HIS A 220 -7.18 -0.87 20.84
CA HIS A 220 -6.60 -2.13 20.40
C HIS A 220 -5.09 -2.01 20.17
N LEU A 221 -4.51 -0.83 20.33
CA LEU A 221 -3.07 -0.65 20.34
C LEU A 221 -2.49 -1.37 21.56
N GLY A 222 -1.56 -2.28 21.29
CA GLY A 222 -0.83 -2.98 22.32
C GLY A 222 0.14 -2.04 23.04
N ARG A 223 0.58 -2.45 24.24
CA ARG A 223 1.61 -1.72 25.02
C ARG A 223 3.04 -2.12 24.66
N SER A 224 3.22 -2.97 23.65
CA SER A 224 4.50 -3.55 23.28
C SER A 224 4.81 -3.23 21.83
N ALA A 225 6.02 -2.76 21.55
CA ALA A 225 6.50 -2.59 20.18
C ALA A 225 6.47 -3.91 19.39
N GLU A 226 6.68 -5.07 20.02
CA GLU A 226 6.62 -6.37 19.35
C GLU A 226 5.19 -6.76 18.96
N ARG A 227 4.16 -6.23 19.62
CA ARG A 227 2.74 -6.50 19.30
C ARG A 227 1.98 -5.19 19.37
N PRO A 228 2.11 -4.35 18.34
CA PRO A 228 1.55 -3.02 18.37
C PRO A 228 0.02 -3.03 18.27
N VAL A 229 -0.60 -4.15 17.82
CA VAL A 229 -2.05 -4.34 17.79
C VAL A 229 -2.46 -5.67 18.39
N GLU A 230 -3.44 -5.65 19.29
CA GLU A 230 -4.06 -6.86 19.84
C GLU A 230 -5.18 -7.35 18.91
N TRP A 231 -4.80 -7.95 17.77
CA TRP A 231 -5.73 -8.47 16.75
C TRP A 231 -6.72 -9.54 17.26
N SER A 232 -6.51 -10.08 18.47
CA SER A 232 -7.44 -11.03 19.09
C SER A 232 -8.69 -10.36 19.65
N GLU A 233 -8.66 -9.05 19.90
CA GLU A 233 -9.77 -8.29 20.47
C GLU A 233 -10.86 -7.92 19.45
N PHE A 234 -10.55 -7.99 18.15
CA PHE A 234 -11.52 -7.72 17.09
C PHE A 234 -11.21 -8.53 15.82
N THR A 235 -12.23 -8.76 15.00
CA THR A 235 -12.06 -9.46 13.73
C THR A 235 -12.24 -8.50 12.57
N LEU A 236 -11.29 -8.53 11.62
CA LEU A 236 -11.48 -7.90 10.32
C LEU A 236 -12.67 -8.55 9.60
N PRO A 237 -13.70 -7.79 9.22
CA PRO A 237 -14.84 -8.36 8.50
C PRO A 237 -14.38 -8.83 7.12
N SER A 238 -14.79 -10.02 6.70
CA SER A 238 -14.53 -10.49 5.34
C SER A 238 -15.02 -9.47 4.30
N LEU A 239 -14.19 -9.24 3.29
CA LEU A 239 -14.56 -8.54 2.08
C LEU A 239 -15.53 -9.40 1.27
N THR A 240 -16.47 -8.75 0.60
CA THR A 240 -17.50 -9.40 -0.23
C THR A 240 -17.53 -8.72 -1.59
N GLY A 241 -17.79 -9.46 -2.67
CA GLY A 241 -17.76 -8.95 -4.03
C GLY A 241 -16.35 -9.01 -4.64
N ASP A 242 -16.13 -8.23 -5.70
CA ASP A 242 -14.85 -8.18 -6.38
C ASP A 242 -13.82 -7.45 -5.51
N LEU A 243 -12.65 -8.08 -5.31
CA LEU A 243 -11.55 -7.51 -4.53
C LEU A 243 -10.74 -6.56 -5.39
N LEU A 244 -10.14 -5.55 -4.78
CA LEU A 244 -9.28 -4.59 -5.47
C LEU A 244 -8.09 -5.33 -6.12
N PRO A 245 -7.93 -5.27 -7.46
CA PRO A 245 -6.79 -5.89 -8.11
C PRO A 245 -5.48 -5.20 -7.70
N VAL A 246 -4.38 -5.95 -7.71
CA VAL A 246 -3.04 -5.37 -7.48
C VAL A 246 -2.73 -4.30 -8.53
N GLY A 247 -2.11 -3.20 -8.09
CA GLY A 247 -1.84 -2.03 -8.95
C GLY A 247 -3.07 -1.22 -9.36
N HIS A 248 -4.30 -1.60 -8.96
CA HIS A 248 -5.49 -0.80 -9.21
C HIS A 248 -5.53 0.42 -8.28
N PRO A 249 -5.72 1.64 -8.80
CA PRO A 249 -5.90 2.82 -7.95
C PRO A 249 -7.23 2.75 -7.20
N ALA A 250 -7.22 3.09 -5.91
CA ALA A 250 -8.38 3.15 -5.04
C ALA A 250 -8.53 4.56 -4.48
N GLN A 251 -9.73 5.12 -4.61
CA GLN A 251 -10.08 6.35 -3.94
C GLN A 251 -10.42 6.07 -2.48
N VAL A 252 -9.74 6.76 -1.57
CA VAL A 252 -9.89 6.57 -0.13
C VAL A 252 -10.26 7.90 0.52
N ARG A 253 -11.30 7.86 1.36
CA ARG A 253 -11.78 9.00 2.14
C ARG A 253 -11.07 9.03 3.48
N LEU A 254 -10.43 10.15 3.77
CA LEU A 254 -9.76 10.40 5.05
C LEU A 254 -10.76 10.89 6.10
N GLY A 255 -10.39 10.83 7.38
CA GLY A 255 -11.27 11.18 8.50
C GLY A 255 -11.82 12.61 8.48
N HIS A 256 -11.11 13.54 7.85
CA HIS A 256 -11.50 14.95 7.67
C HIS A 256 -12.31 15.20 6.38
N GLY A 257 -12.68 14.15 5.65
CA GLY A 257 -13.53 14.22 4.46
C GLY A 257 -12.81 14.49 3.15
N SER A 258 -11.48 14.66 3.16
CA SER A 258 -10.70 14.69 1.92
C SER A 258 -10.64 13.30 1.28
N GLU A 259 -10.38 13.28 -0.02
CA GLU A 259 -10.16 12.04 -0.77
C GLU A 259 -8.72 12.02 -1.28
N ARG A 260 -8.13 10.83 -1.27
CA ARG A 260 -6.79 10.55 -1.79
C ARG A 260 -6.84 9.36 -2.72
N LEU A 261 -5.93 9.35 -3.68
CA LEU A 261 -5.70 8.22 -4.54
C LEU A 261 -4.65 7.32 -3.91
N ALA A 262 -5.02 6.13 -3.44
CA ALA A 262 -4.09 5.12 -2.97
C ALA A 262 -3.94 3.99 -4.00
N PHE A 263 -2.88 3.21 -3.91
CA PHE A 263 -2.76 1.94 -4.64
C PHE A 263 -2.64 0.81 -3.62
N TYR A 264 -2.82 -0.44 -4.08
CA TYR A 264 -2.45 -1.61 -3.27
C TYR A 264 -1.02 -1.43 -2.76
N GLY A 265 -0.85 -1.33 -1.44
CA GLY A 265 0.41 -0.93 -0.85
C GLY A 265 0.32 0.13 0.25
N SER A 266 1.49 0.57 0.68
CA SER A 266 1.70 1.72 1.56
C SER A 266 1.75 3.00 0.74
N SER A 267 1.21 4.08 1.28
CA SER A 267 1.29 5.43 0.71
C SER A 267 1.42 6.46 1.81
N VAL A 268 2.10 7.57 1.55
CA VAL A 268 2.26 8.67 2.50
C VAL A 268 1.94 9.97 1.77
N TYR A 269 1.13 10.82 2.38
CA TYR A 269 0.72 12.10 1.84
C TYR A 269 0.99 13.19 2.87
N ASN A 270 1.30 14.40 2.41
CA ASN A 270 1.29 15.55 3.29
C ASN A 270 -0.17 15.88 3.71
N ASP A 271 -0.34 16.16 5.00
CA ASP A 271 -1.59 16.63 5.61
C ASP A 271 -1.51 18.16 5.71
N TYR A 272 -2.07 18.86 4.73
CA TYR A 272 -2.13 20.34 4.64
C TYR A 272 -3.58 20.83 4.75
#